data_AF-K2S8W7-F1
#
_entry.id   AF-K2S8W7-F1
#
_cell.length_a   1.000
_cell.length_b   1.000
_cell.length_c   1.000
_cell.angle_alpha   90.00
_cell.angle_beta   90.00
_cell.angle_gamma   90.00
#
_symmetry.space_group_name_H-M   'P 1'
#
loop_
_entity.id
_entity.type
_entity.pdbx_description
1 polymer ?
#
loop_
_entity_poly.entity_id
_entity_poly.type
_entity_poly.pdbx_seq_one_letter_code
_entity_poly.pdbx_strand_id
1 'polypeptide(L)'
;MSTSATATPDFEPADQYCDYLVDSGLGKDCDPAARAYWTQRVKENYRGDAGRRRLRGAAINLAERDGLYGRIGDVRCPVLWLHGDRDEVFSVRNAEEGMKYFSGSKEARLEVVEGGHHFLSASSPQVVNGKIAEFIKRHWKGVAPGRVGAPEAAERAVGGV
;
A
#
# COMPACT_ATOMS: atom_id res chain seq x y z
N MET A 1 -13.00 10.60 -21.61
CA MET A 1 -12.03 11.41 -20.85
C MET A 1 -10.80 11.66 -21.72
N SER A 2 -10.58 12.92 -22.10
CA SER A 2 -9.58 13.33 -23.10
C SER A 2 -8.17 13.38 -22.49
N THR A 3 -7.20 12.71 -23.10
CA THR A 3 -5.79 13.07 -22.94
C THR A 3 -5.60 14.48 -23.49
N SER A 4 -4.91 15.37 -22.79
CA SER A 4 -4.31 16.52 -23.48
C SER A 4 -3.50 15.95 -24.65
N ALA A 5 -3.87 16.27 -25.88
CA ALA A 5 -3.12 15.88 -27.07
C ALA A 5 -1.74 16.56 -27.10
N THR A 6 -1.58 17.63 -26.32
CA THR A 6 -0.34 18.38 -26.16
C THR A 6 0.63 17.66 -25.24
N ALA A 7 1.87 17.52 -25.71
CA ALA A 7 3.01 17.07 -24.92
C ALA A 7 3.27 18.01 -23.73
N THR A 8 3.82 17.43 -22.67
CA THR A 8 4.08 18.03 -21.36
C THR A 8 5.49 17.64 -20.88
N PRO A 9 6.56 17.95 -21.66
CA PRO A 9 7.92 17.55 -21.31
C PRO A 9 8.40 18.18 -20.00
N ASP A 10 7.90 19.37 -19.68
CA ASP A 10 8.25 20.13 -18.46
C ASP A 10 7.31 19.86 -17.29
N PHE A 11 6.39 18.87 -17.41
CA PHE A 11 5.53 18.52 -16.30
C PHE A 11 6.35 18.08 -15.09
N GLU A 12 6.02 18.61 -13.93
CA GLU A 12 6.51 18.15 -12.64
C GLU A 12 5.35 18.24 -11.64
N PRO A 13 5.23 17.29 -10.69
CA PRO A 13 4.32 17.45 -9.57
C PRO A 13 4.61 18.73 -8.78
N ALA A 14 3.55 19.49 -8.49
CA ALA A 14 3.66 20.67 -7.63
C ALA A 14 4.10 20.28 -6.21
N ASP A 15 4.78 21.20 -5.51
CA ASP A 15 5.21 20.98 -4.12
C ASP A 15 4.02 20.65 -3.22
N GLN A 16 2.90 21.36 -3.38
CA GLN A 16 1.66 21.07 -2.65
C GLN A 16 1.17 19.63 -2.83
N TYR A 17 1.34 19.04 -4.01
CA TYR A 17 0.98 17.64 -4.23
C TYR A 17 1.93 16.70 -3.48
N CYS A 18 3.23 17.02 -3.46
CA CYS A 18 4.23 16.25 -2.71
C CYS A 18 3.98 16.36 -1.20
N ASP A 19 3.71 17.55 -0.70
CA ASP A 19 3.38 17.79 0.71
C ASP A 19 2.12 17.04 1.13
N TYR A 20 1.07 17.07 0.31
CA TYR A 20 -0.15 16.30 0.58
C TYR A 20 0.13 14.79 0.74
N LEU A 21 0.95 14.20 -0.15
CA LEU A 21 1.30 12.78 -0.06
C LEU A 21 2.12 12.47 1.20
N VAL A 22 3.08 13.33 1.55
CA VAL A 22 3.93 13.12 2.74
C VAL A 22 3.11 13.31 4.01
N ASP A 23 2.28 14.36 4.09
CA ASP A 23 1.49 14.70 5.28
C ASP A 23 0.46 13.61 5.58
N SER A 24 -0.27 13.16 4.56
CA SER A 24 -1.25 12.07 4.71
C SER A 24 -0.59 10.73 5.03
N GLY A 25 0.55 10.45 4.39
CA GLY A 25 1.28 9.19 4.51
C GLY A 25 2.05 9.02 5.80
N LEU A 26 2.85 10.03 6.18
CA LEU A 26 3.83 9.98 7.27
C LEU A 26 3.53 10.95 8.41
N GLY A 27 2.52 11.81 8.25
CA GLY A 27 2.17 12.86 9.20
C GLY A 27 2.84 14.19 8.89
N LYS A 28 2.23 15.27 9.38
CA LYS A 28 2.75 16.64 9.21
C LYS A 28 4.10 16.85 9.91
N ASP A 29 4.29 16.16 11.03
CA ASP A 29 5.52 16.16 11.83
C ASP A 29 6.60 15.20 11.28
N CYS A 30 6.45 14.74 10.02
CA CYS A 30 7.44 13.90 9.35
C CYS A 30 8.84 14.54 9.37
N ASP A 31 9.86 13.69 9.60
CA ASP A 31 11.25 14.10 9.60
C ASP A 31 11.60 14.91 8.31
N PRO A 32 12.26 16.07 8.43
CA PRO A 32 12.55 16.92 7.28
C PRO A 32 13.40 16.24 6.19
N ALA A 33 14.33 15.34 6.56
CA ALA A 33 15.13 14.62 5.59
C ALA A 33 14.29 13.57 4.86
N ALA A 34 13.39 12.88 5.57
CA ALA A 34 12.41 11.98 4.95
C ALA A 34 11.47 12.75 4.00
N ARG A 35 10.97 13.92 4.38
CA ARG A 35 10.15 14.78 3.51
C ARG A 35 10.91 15.16 2.24
N ALA A 36 12.13 15.70 2.39
CA ALA A 36 12.96 16.07 1.24
C ALA A 36 13.20 14.90 0.30
N TYR A 37 13.51 13.72 0.86
CA TYR A 37 13.69 12.48 0.11
C TYR A 37 12.44 12.11 -0.69
N TRP A 38 11.27 12.07 -0.05
CA TRP A 38 10.03 11.67 -0.73
C TRP A 38 9.56 12.69 -1.76
N THR A 39 9.69 13.99 -1.48
CA THR A 39 9.40 15.06 -2.46
C THR A 39 10.26 14.90 -3.71
N GLN A 40 11.56 14.67 -3.54
CA GLN A 40 12.47 14.41 -4.67
C GLN A 40 12.03 13.17 -5.45
N ARG A 41 11.74 12.05 -4.78
CA ARG A 41 11.32 10.80 -5.45
C ARG A 41 10.00 10.94 -6.21
N VAL A 42 9.01 11.63 -5.64
CA VAL A 42 7.71 11.87 -6.30
C VAL A 42 7.93 12.67 -7.58
N LYS A 43 8.74 13.74 -7.51
CA LYS A 43 9.06 14.57 -8.67
C LYS A 43 9.84 13.81 -9.74
N GLU A 44 10.89 13.09 -9.37
CA GLU A 44 11.66 12.22 -10.28
C GLU A 44 10.77 11.20 -10.99
N ASN A 45 9.90 10.53 -10.24
CA ASN A 45 9.05 9.48 -10.76
C ASN A 45 7.99 10.04 -11.72
N TYR A 46 7.41 11.20 -11.42
CA TYR A 46 6.28 11.72 -12.19
C TYR A 46 6.63 12.87 -13.14
N ARG A 47 7.89 13.20 -13.37
CA ARG A 47 8.31 14.23 -14.33
C ARG A 47 8.03 13.85 -15.80
N GLY A 48 7.73 14.87 -16.61
CA GLY A 48 7.55 14.80 -18.05
C GLY A 48 6.31 13.99 -18.48
N ASP A 49 6.22 13.72 -19.79
CA ASP A 49 5.05 13.05 -20.38
C ASP A 49 4.79 11.65 -19.80
N ALA A 50 5.85 10.85 -19.66
CA ALA A 50 5.74 9.50 -19.12
C ALA A 50 5.31 9.52 -17.65
N GLY A 51 5.89 10.43 -16.86
CA GLY A 51 5.55 10.61 -15.46
C GLY A 51 4.12 11.10 -15.26
N ARG A 52 3.67 12.09 -16.06
CA ARG A 52 2.28 12.57 -16.02
C ARG A 52 1.27 11.48 -16.36
N ARG A 53 1.56 10.66 -17.39
CA ARG A 53 0.73 9.50 -17.75
C ARG A 53 0.68 8.46 -16.62
N ARG A 54 1.82 8.20 -15.96
CA ARG A 54 1.91 7.30 -14.81
C ARG A 54 1.11 7.81 -13.62
N LEU A 55 1.24 9.09 -13.27
CA LEU A 55 0.51 9.72 -12.20
C LEU A 55 -1.01 9.59 -12.40
N ARG A 56 -1.49 9.87 -13.63
CA ARG A 56 -2.90 9.67 -13.99
C ARG A 56 -3.33 8.22 -13.85
N GLY A 57 -2.53 7.28 -14.37
CA GLY A 57 -2.82 5.85 -14.27
C GLY A 57 -2.94 5.39 -12.81
N ALA A 58 -2.02 5.83 -11.96
CA ALA A 58 -2.08 5.58 -10.52
C ALA A 58 -3.35 6.17 -9.88
N ALA A 59 -3.72 7.40 -10.23
CA ALA A 59 -4.93 8.05 -9.71
C ALA A 59 -6.23 7.32 -10.13
N ILE A 60 -6.33 6.87 -11.39
CA ILE A 60 -7.48 6.08 -11.87
C ILE A 60 -7.56 4.76 -11.10
N ASN A 61 -6.45 4.04 -11.00
CA ASN A 61 -6.40 2.78 -10.28
C ASN A 61 -6.80 2.95 -8.81
N LEU A 62 -6.40 4.04 -8.16
CA LEU A 62 -6.80 4.35 -6.79
C LEU A 62 -8.30 4.64 -6.69
N ALA A 63 -8.87 5.42 -7.61
CA ALA A 63 -10.28 5.78 -7.61
C ALA A 63 -11.22 4.60 -7.90
N GLU A 64 -10.79 3.66 -8.75
CA GLU A 64 -11.61 2.50 -9.16
C GLU A 64 -11.42 1.28 -8.25
N ARG A 65 -10.41 1.29 -7.36
CA ARG A 65 -10.05 0.16 -6.49
C ARG A 65 -11.20 -0.28 -5.59
N ASP A 66 -12.08 0.63 -5.19
CA ASP A 66 -13.21 0.32 -4.29
C ASP A 66 -14.23 -0.65 -4.92
N GLY A 67 -14.15 -0.90 -6.23
CA GLY A 67 -14.85 -2.00 -6.88
C GLY A 67 -14.51 -3.40 -6.33
N LEU A 68 -13.41 -3.53 -5.56
CA LEU A 68 -13.03 -4.78 -4.91
C LEU A 68 -13.97 -5.19 -3.76
N TYR A 69 -14.76 -4.28 -3.18
CA TYR A 69 -15.71 -4.63 -2.10
C TYR A 69 -16.66 -5.77 -2.49
N GLY A 70 -17.07 -5.83 -3.76
CA GLY A 70 -17.93 -6.90 -4.29
C GLY A 70 -17.32 -8.31 -4.22
N ARG A 71 -16.01 -8.44 -3.99
CA ARG A 71 -15.29 -9.71 -3.91
C ARG A 71 -14.70 -10.01 -2.52
N ILE A 72 -14.76 -9.08 -1.58
CA ILE A 72 -14.22 -9.29 -0.23
C ILE A 72 -14.92 -10.48 0.47
N GLY A 73 -16.21 -10.69 0.18
CA GLY A 73 -16.97 -11.82 0.68
C GLY A 73 -16.44 -13.18 0.25
N ASP A 74 -15.57 -13.27 -0.76
CA ASP A 74 -14.94 -14.52 -1.22
C ASP A 74 -13.69 -14.92 -0.41
N VAL A 75 -13.17 -14.04 0.45
CA VAL A 75 -12.03 -14.36 1.33
C VAL A 75 -12.44 -15.47 2.30
N ARG A 76 -11.60 -16.50 2.45
CA ARG A 76 -11.87 -17.67 3.34
C ARG A 76 -10.79 -17.90 4.41
N CYS A 77 -9.64 -17.23 4.31
CA CYS A 77 -8.58 -17.33 5.30
C CYS A 77 -8.81 -16.32 6.44
N PRO A 78 -8.16 -16.50 7.61
CA PRO A 78 -8.12 -15.46 8.63
C PRO A 78 -7.61 -14.14 8.06
N VAL A 79 -8.13 -13.02 8.56
CA VAL A 79 -7.81 -11.66 8.14
C VAL A 79 -7.45 -10.82 9.36
N LEU A 80 -6.31 -10.16 9.28
CA LEU A 80 -5.92 -9.06 10.14
C LEU A 80 -5.92 -7.79 9.29
N TRP A 81 -6.77 -6.83 9.63
CA TRP A 81 -6.75 -5.47 9.10
C TRP A 81 -6.13 -4.56 10.14
N LEU A 82 -5.00 -3.92 9.81
CA LEU A 82 -4.37 -2.90 10.63
C LEU A 82 -4.72 -1.52 10.07
N HIS A 83 -5.17 -0.60 10.92
CA HIS A 83 -5.60 0.73 10.48
C HIS A 83 -5.06 1.82 11.41
N GLY A 84 -4.54 2.91 10.86
CA GLY A 84 -4.05 4.05 11.66
C GLY A 84 -5.19 5.00 12.05
N ASP A 85 -5.22 5.48 13.29
CA ASP A 85 -6.23 6.46 13.72
C ASP A 85 -5.97 7.89 13.23
N ARG A 86 -4.79 8.16 12.67
CA ARG A 86 -4.39 9.43 12.02
C ARG A 86 -4.32 9.30 10.50
N ASP A 87 -4.93 8.28 9.91
CA ASP A 87 -5.09 8.17 8.46
C ASP A 87 -6.07 9.24 7.96
N GLU A 88 -5.56 10.26 7.28
CA GLU A 88 -6.34 11.36 6.70
C GLU A 88 -7.01 10.98 5.36
N VAL A 89 -6.68 9.82 4.78
CA VAL A 89 -7.23 9.33 3.51
C VAL A 89 -8.43 8.42 3.75
N PHE A 90 -8.30 7.49 4.69
CA PHE A 90 -9.38 6.58 5.11
C PHE A 90 -9.57 6.62 6.61
N SER A 91 -10.76 6.99 7.06
CA SER A 91 -11.07 7.01 8.50
C SER A 91 -11.16 5.60 9.08
N VAL A 92 -11.02 5.48 10.40
CA VAL A 92 -11.31 4.23 11.13
C VAL A 92 -12.72 3.72 10.80
N ARG A 93 -13.69 4.63 10.66
CA ARG A 93 -15.06 4.27 10.25
C ARG A 93 -15.11 3.62 8.87
N ASN A 94 -14.28 4.05 7.92
CA ASN A 94 -14.19 3.36 6.62
C ASN A 94 -13.71 1.91 6.79
N ALA A 95 -12.72 1.66 7.66
CA ALA A 95 -12.25 0.32 7.95
C ALA A 95 -13.33 -0.52 8.67
N GLU A 96 -14.05 0.05 9.63
CA GLU A 96 -15.17 -0.61 10.31
C GLU A 96 -16.30 -1.02 9.36
N GLU A 97 -16.65 -0.16 8.40
CA GLU A 97 -17.59 -0.49 7.33
C GLU A 97 -17.01 -1.59 6.42
N GLY A 98 -15.74 -1.49 6.05
CA GLY A 98 -15.02 -2.48 5.25
C GLY A 98 -15.01 -3.87 5.88
N MET A 99 -14.89 -3.95 7.20
CA MET A 99 -14.89 -5.21 7.94
C MET A 99 -16.17 -6.03 7.74
N LYS A 100 -17.31 -5.37 7.52
CA LYS A 100 -18.61 -6.04 7.33
C LYS A 100 -18.65 -6.89 6.07
N TYR A 101 -17.78 -6.62 5.10
CA TYR A 101 -17.73 -7.35 3.82
C TYR A 101 -16.97 -8.68 3.91
N PHE A 102 -16.23 -8.96 4.99
CA PHE A 102 -15.51 -10.24 5.19
C PHE A 102 -16.41 -11.39 5.65
N SER A 103 -17.63 -11.49 5.11
CA SER A 103 -18.65 -12.48 5.50
C SER A 103 -18.22 -13.94 5.30
N GLY A 104 -17.28 -14.18 4.38
CA GLY A 104 -16.73 -15.50 4.12
C GLY A 104 -15.49 -15.88 4.95
N SER A 105 -14.90 -14.93 5.68
CA SER A 105 -13.67 -15.16 6.44
C SER A 105 -13.94 -16.05 7.65
N LYS A 106 -13.00 -16.92 7.99
CA LYS A 106 -13.05 -17.75 9.21
C LYS A 106 -12.85 -16.93 10.48
N GLU A 107 -12.09 -15.84 10.37
CA GLU A 107 -11.80 -14.88 11.43
C GLU A 107 -11.38 -13.58 10.74
N ALA A 108 -12.05 -12.47 11.03
CA ALA A 108 -11.62 -11.17 10.56
C ALA A 108 -11.58 -10.22 11.76
N ARG A 109 -10.45 -9.55 11.96
CA ARG A 109 -10.32 -8.53 13.00
C ARG A 109 -9.68 -7.26 12.47
N LEU A 110 -10.19 -6.14 12.93
CA LEU A 110 -9.63 -4.81 12.76
C LEU A 110 -8.88 -4.43 14.05
N GLU A 111 -7.61 -4.06 13.92
CA GLU A 111 -6.84 -3.48 15.01
C GLU A 111 -6.44 -2.05 14.63
N VAL A 112 -6.90 -1.08 15.42
CA VAL A 112 -6.56 0.33 15.25
C VAL A 112 -5.23 0.60 15.94
N VAL A 113 -4.31 1.23 15.22
CA VAL A 113 -2.97 1.62 15.68
C VAL A 113 -3.01 3.10 16.04
N GLU A 114 -2.88 3.40 17.32
CA GLU A 114 -2.79 4.76 17.84
C GLU A 114 -1.58 5.49 17.27
N GLY A 115 -1.79 6.71 16.79
CA GLY A 115 -0.78 7.52 16.13
C GLY A 115 -0.43 7.09 14.70
N GLY A 116 -1.08 6.05 14.17
CA GLY A 116 -0.77 5.50 12.85
C GLY A 116 -1.29 6.36 11.70
N HIS A 117 -0.45 6.63 10.70
CA HIS A 117 -0.82 7.38 9.50
C HIS A 117 -1.17 6.45 8.31
N HIS A 118 -1.49 7.02 7.15
CA HIS A 118 -1.92 6.26 5.98
C HIS A 118 -0.84 5.26 5.48
N PHE A 119 0.44 5.63 5.54
CA PHE A 119 1.54 4.70 5.28
C PHE A 119 1.91 3.96 6.57
N LEU A 120 0.95 3.20 7.10
CA LEU A 120 0.97 2.67 8.46
C LEU A 120 2.24 1.87 8.81
N SER A 121 2.71 1.02 7.89
CA SER A 121 3.94 0.24 8.08
C SER A 121 5.20 1.10 8.13
N ALA A 122 5.17 2.30 7.55
CA ALA A 122 6.28 3.26 7.59
C ALA A 122 6.19 4.20 8.80
N SER A 123 4.98 4.64 9.17
CA SER A 123 4.78 5.52 10.33
C SER A 123 4.86 4.80 11.66
N SER A 124 4.50 3.51 11.71
CA SER A 124 4.39 2.72 12.94
C SER A 124 4.99 1.31 12.81
N PRO A 125 6.24 1.17 12.30
CA PRO A 125 6.80 -0.11 11.88
C PRO A 125 6.89 -1.14 13.01
N GLN A 126 7.27 -0.73 14.22
CA GLN A 126 7.44 -1.66 15.34
C GLN A 126 6.10 -2.30 15.76
N VAL A 127 5.04 -1.49 15.85
CA VAL A 127 3.70 -1.96 16.20
C VAL A 127 3.17 -2.88 15.10
N VAL A 128 3.22 -2.43 13.84
CA VAL A 128 2.75 -3.20 12.68
C VAL A 128 3.47 -4.54 12.58
N ASN A 129 4.80 -4.54 12.66
CA ASN A 129 5.60 -5.76 12.57
C ASN A 129 5.28 -6.74 13.71
N GLY A 130 5.08 -6.24 14.94
CA GLY A 130 4.66 -7.05 16.08
C GLY A 130 3.32 -7.74 15.83
N LYS A 131 2.31 -6.98 15.40
CA LYS A 131 0.97 -7.51 15.10
C LYS A 131 0.96 -8.54 13.98
N ILE A 132 1.71 -8.27 12.91
CA ILE A 132 1.88 -9.22 11.80
C ILE A 132 2.56 -10.50 12.29
N ALA A 133 3.64 -10.39 13.07
CA ALA A 133 4.36 -11.55 13.61
C ALA A 133 3.46 -12.42 14.51
N GLU A 134 2.66 -11.80 15.39
CA GLU A 134 1.67 -12.50 16.22
C GLU A 134 0.61 -13.21 15.38
N PHE A 135 0.07 -12.53 14.36
CA PHE A 135 -0.92 -13.11 13.46
C PHE A 135 -0.36 -14.30 12.68
N ILE A 136 0.83 -14.16 12.13
CA ILE A 136 1.53 -15.25 11.43
C ILE A 136 1.75 -16.41 12.39
N LYS A 137 2.31 -16.17 13.58
CA LYS A 137 2.55 -17.22 14.59
C LYS A 137 1.28 -17.99 14.95
N ARG A 138 0.13 -17.31 15.00
CA ARG A 138 -1.17 -17.91 15.33
C ARG A 138 -1.75 -18.76 14.19
N HIS A 139 -1.60 -18.33 12.94
CA HIS A 139 -2.35 -18.92 11.81
C HIS A 139 -1.49 -19.70 10.81
N TRP A 140 -0.18 -19.46 10.77
CA TRP A 140 0.74 -20.15 9.87
C TRP A 140 1.05 -21.56 10.39
N LYS A 141 0.80 -22.58 9.56
CA LYS A 141 1.01 -24.00 9.90
C LYS A 141 2.29 -24.58 9.27
N GLY A 142 3.19 -23.74 8.80
CA GLY A 142 4.32 -24.17 7.97
C GLY A 142 3.94 -24.35 6.50
N VAL A 143 4.94 -24.65 5.68
CA VAL A 143 4.73 -25.10 4.30
C VAL A 143 4.34 -26.57 4.36
N ALA A 144 3.24 -26.95 3.70
CA ALA A 144 2.89 -28.36 3.56
C ALA A 144 4.05 -29.11 2.86
N PRO A 145 4.43 -30.31 3.32
CA PRO A 145 5.44 -31.12 2.63
C PRO A 145 5.07 -31.25 1.14
N GLY A 146 6.00 -30.89 0.25
CA GLY A 146 5.82 -30.97 -1.21
C GLY A 146 5.31 -29.70 -1.91
N ARG A 147 5.06 -28.59 -1.20
CA ARG A 147 4.72 -27.28 -1.82
C ARG A 147 5.91 -26.35 -2.05
N VAL A 148 7.12 -26.78 -1.66
CA VAL A 148 8.35 -26.08 -2.07
C VAL A 148 8.54 -26.42 -3.54
N GLY A 149 8.24 -25.47 -4.43
CA GLY A 149 8.83 -25.49 -5.76
C GLY A 149 10.34 -25.59 -5.56
N ALA A 150 10.90 -26.71 -5.96
CA ALA A 150 12.32 -26.99 -5.80
C ALA A 150 13.14 -25.78 -6.28
N PRO A 151 14.18 -25.35 -5.54
CA PRO A 151 15.13 -24.38 -6.06
C PRO A 151 16.00 -25.11 -7.10
N GLU A 152 15.45 -25.41 -8.27
CA GLU A 152 16.19 -26.12 -9.34
C GLU A 152 16.20 -25.37 -10.68
N ALA A 153 15.75 -24.12 -10.71
CA ALA A 153 15.77 -23.29 -11.92
C ALA A 153 16.67 -22.04 -11.83
N ALA A 154 17.26 -21.72 -10.67
CA ALA A 154 18.11 -20.54 -10.52
C ALA A 154 19.61 -20.80 -10.80
N GLU A 155 20.05 -22.06 -10.83
CA GLU A 155 21.48 -22.40 -10.95
C GLU A 155 21.91 -22.90 -12.35
N ARG A 156 21.01 -22.89 -13.34
CA ARG A 156 21.34 -23.25 -14.74
C ARG A 156 21.57 -22.05 -15.67
N ALA A 157 21.56 -20.82 -15.15
CA ALA A 157 21.77 -19.61 -15.95
C ALA A 157 23.18 -18.98 -15.81
N VAL A 158 24.11 -19.61 -15.08
CA VAL A 158 25.48 -19.07 -14.88
C VAL A 158 26.59 -20.06 -15.32
N GLY A 159 26.23 -21.17 -15.97
CA GLY A 159 27.20 -22.15 -16.45
C GLY A 159 26.77 -22.78 -17.76
N GLY A 160 26.94 -22.07 -18.88
CA GLY A 160 26.70 -22.64 -20.20
C GLY A 160 26.67 -21.63 -21.34
N VAL A 161 27.87 -21.40 -21.91
CA VAL A 161 28.23 -20.66 -23.15
C VAL A 161 28.35 -19.15 -23.01
#